data_AF-A0A519H3W1-F1
#
_entry.id   AF-A0A519H3W1-F1
#
_cell.length_a   1.000
_cell.length_b   1.000
_cell.length_c   1.000
_cell.angle_alpha   90.00
_cell.angle_beta   90.00
_cell.angle_gamma   90.00
#
_symmetry.space_group_name_H-M   'P 1'
#
loop_
_entity.id
_entity.type
_entity.pdbx_description
1 polymer ?
#
loop_
_entity_poly.entity_id
_entity_poly.type
_entity_poly.pdbx_seq_one_letter_code
_entity_poly.pdbx_strand_id
1 'polypeptide(L)'
;MSIPEQYRDRFFDFTTFPDGLNLLHVTDVLITDYSSIIYEFSLLDRPMLFFAPDKVNYAATRGFHRDYDETAPGRVCETFAEVVDAIRTGEFEQEKVARFREENFDRIDTGAADRVIDWLILGEGQALPAVPAVAPSPDDEHVDDGADTTEQDVSEEDIA
;
A
#
# COMPACT_ATOMS: atom_id res chain seq x y z
N MET A 1 -13.77 -15.64 14.72
CA MET A 1 -12.91 -16.82 14.94
C MET A 1 -12.52 -16.83 16.41
N SER A 2 -12.48 -17.97 17.12
CA SER A 2 -12.07 -17.97 18.54
C SER A 2 -10.58 -18.31 18.69
N ILE A 3 -9.83 -17.44 19.35
CA ILE A 3 -8.42 -17.67 19.69
C ILE A 3 -8.36 -18.77 20.77
N PRO A 4 -7.63 -19.87 20.54
CA PRO A 4 -7.45 -20.93 21.54
C PRO A 4 -6.85 -20.40 22.84
N GLU A 5 -7.24 -20.97 23.98
CA GLU A 5 -6.87 -20.48 25.32
C GLU A 5 -5.36 -20.40 25.52
N GLN A 6 -4.61 -21.37 25.01
CA GLN A 6 -3.16 -21.44 25.10
C GLN A 6 -2.41 -20.33 24.34
N TYR A 7 -3.12 -19.48 23.57
CA TYR A 7 -2.50 -18.39 22.81
C TYR A 7 -3.09 -17.00 23.13
N ARG A 8 -3.98 -16.90 24.12
CA ARG A 8 -4.63 -15.62 24.48
C ARG A 8 -3.67 -14.57 25.07
N ASP A 9 -2.47 -14.98 25.44
CA ASP A 9 -1.39 -14.10 25.88
C ASP A 9 -0.57 -13.50 24.72
N ARG A 10 -0.80 -13.95 23.48
CA ARG A 10 0.03 -13.62 22.31
C ARG A 10 -0.75 -13.14 21.10
N PHE A 11 -1.91 -13.74 20.84
CA PHE A 11 -2.78 -13.32 19.74
C PHE A 11 -3.95 -12.51 20.29
N PHE A 12 -4.19 -11.37 19.66
CA PHE A 12 -5.28 -10.47 19.96
C PHE A 12 -6.03 -10.18 18.67
N ASP A 13 -7.36 -10.31 18.70
CA ASP A 13 -8.23 -10.00 17.57
C ASP A 13 -8.70 -8.56 17.68
N PHE A 14 -8.24 -7.72 16.75
CA PHE A 14 -8.62 -6.31 16.65
C PHE A 14 -9.58 -6.02 15.49
N THR A 15 -10.23 -7.03 14.91
CA THR A 15 -11.12 -6.86 13.74
C THR A 15 -12.25 -5.86 14.00
N THR A 16 -12.73 -5.75 15.24
CA THR A 16 -13.80 -4.82 15.64
C THR A 16 -13.28 -3.53 16.29
N PHE A 17 -11.97 -3.29 16.24
CA PHE A 17 -11.38 -2.09 16.80
C PHE A 17 -11.81 -0.87 15.99
N PRO A 18 -12.37 0.19 16.61
CA PRO A 18 -13.01 1.29 15.88
C PRO A 18 -12.10 2.08 14.94
N ASP A 19 -10.79 2.12 15.24
CA ASP A 19 -9.80 2.85 14.44
C ASP A 19 -8.52 2.02 14.29
N GLY A 20 -8.45 1.22 13.24
CA GLY A 20 -7.31 0.36 12.95
C GLY A 20 -6.01 1.12 12.71
N LEU A 21 -6.06 2.37 12.24
CA LEU A 21 -4.86 3.17 11.99
C LEU A 21 -4.13 3.53 13.30
N ASN A 22 -4.87 3.65 14.41
CA ASN A 22 -4.23 3.85 15.71
C ASN A 22 -3.33 2.68 16.12
N LEU A 23 -3.64 1.45 15.69
CA LEU A 23 -2.82 0.27 15.98
C LEU A 23 -1.43 0.35 15.30
N LEU A 24 -1.29 1.10 14.21
CA LEU A 24 -0.02 1.27 13.51
C LEU A 24 1.05 1.89 14.43
N HIS A 25 0.67 2.80 15.32
CA HIS A 25 1.59 3.49 16.23
C HIS A 25 2.31 2.54 17.20
N VAL A 26 1.65 1.44 17.58
CA VAL A 26 2.18 0.42 18.49
C VAL A 26 2.67 -0.83 17.77
N THR A 27 2.70 -0.80 16.43
CA THR A 27 3.16 -1.93 15.60
C THR A 27 4.64 -1.75 15.24
N ASP A 28 5.47 -2.73 15.61
CA ASP A 28 6.91 -2.74 15.28
C ASP A 28 7.18 -3.26 13.85
N VAL A 29 6.38 -4.24 13.40
CA VAL A 29 6.47 -4.84 12.06
C VAL A 29 5.07 -5.06 11.52
N LEU A 30 4.78 -4.56 10.32
CA LEU A 30 3.53 -4.81 9.61
C LEU A 30 3.68 -6.06 8.74
N ILE A 31 2.75 -7.01 8.86
CA ILE A 31 2.61 -8.12 7.90
C ILE A 31 1.31 -7.89 7.14
N THR A 32 1.39 -7.79 5.82
CA THR A 32 0.22 -7.53 4.97
C THR A 32 0.36 -8.23 3.62
N ASP A 33 -0.65 -8.12 2.78
CA ASP A 33 -0.68 -8.62 1.41
C ASP A 33 -0.89 -7.43 0.44
N TYR A 34 -2.08 -7.26 -0.12
CA TYR A 34 -2.43 -6.28 -1.13
C TYR A 34 -3.19 -5.08 -0.53
N SER A 35 -2.96 -4.79 0.75
CA SER A 35 -3.64 -3.70 1.46
C SER A 35 -3.00 -2.35 1.18
N SER A 36 -3.81 -1.31 1.03
CA SER A 36 -3.32 0.07 0.93
C SER A 36 -2.70 0.60 2.23
N ILE A 37 -2.82 -0.13 3.35
CA ILE A 37 -2.27 0.27 4.66
C ILE A 37 -0.74 0.50 4.64
N ILE A 38 -0.07 0.02 3.59
CA ILE A 38 1.34 0.27 3.33
C ILE A 38 1.66 1.75 3.17
N TYR A 39 0.73 2.56 2.64
CA TYR A 39 0.93 3.99 2.47
C TYR A 39 1.01 4.66 3.85
N GLU A 40 0.04 4.42 4.72
CA GLU A 40 0.03 4.97 6.07
C GLU A 40 1.19 4.44 6.91
N PHE A 41 1.53 3.15 6.82
CA PHE A 41 2.61 2.58 7.61
C PHE A 41 4.00 3.03 7.14
N SER A 42 4.18 3.35 5.85
CA SER A 42 5.45 3.87 5.32
C SER A 42 5.85 5.22 5.94
N LEU A 43 4.87 6.01 6.39
CA LEU A 43 5.12 7.27 7.10
C LEU A 43 5.78 7.05 8.46
N LEU A 44 5.65 5.86 9.04
CA LEU A 44 6.30 5.50 10.31
C LEU A 44 7.74 5.01 10.11
N ASP A 45 8.17 4.75 8.87
CA ASP A 45 9.52 4.27 8.52
C ASP A 45 9.92 2.97 9.26
N ARG A 46 8.94 2.05 9.40
CA ARG A 46 9.09 0.77 10.11
C ARG A 46 9.05 -0.43 9.16
N PRO A 47 9.68 -1.57 9.53
CA PRO A 47 9.73 -2.75 8.69
C PRO A 47 8.36 -3.32 8.29
N MET A 48 8.27 -3.79 7.04
CA MET A 48 7.07 -4.45 6.51
C MET A 48 7.43 -5.81 5.90
N LEU A 49 6.50 -6.76 5.97
CA LEU A 49 6.57 -8.05 5.30
C LEU A 49 5.30 -8.27 4.48
N PHE A 50 5.48 -8.79 3.27
CA PHE A 50 4.39 -9.03 2.33
C PHE A 50 4.16 -10.53 2.20
N PHE A 51 3.08 -11.04 2.79
CA PHE A 51 2.70 -12.44 2.64
C PHE A 51 1.72 -12.60 1.47
N ALA A 52 2.24 -12.94 0.29
CA ALA A 52 1.51 -12.96 -0.97
C ALA A 52 1.52 -14.36 -1.62
N PRO A 53 0.89 -15.39 -1.02
CA PRO A 53 0.95 -16.77 -1.49
C PRO A 53 0.21 -16.99 -2.83
N ASP A 54 -0.66 -16.07 -3.21
CA ASP A 54 -1.47 -16.11 -4.42
C ASP A 54 -1.13 -14.99 -5.41
N LYS A 55 0.05 -14.36 -5.30
CA LYS A 55 0.50 -13.21 -6.10
C LYS A 55 0.24 -13.37 -7.59
N VAL A 56 0.56 -14.53 -8.16
CA VAL A 56 0.36 -14.84 -9.59
C VAL A 56 -1.13 -14.81 -9.97
N ASN A 57 -1.98 -15.42 -9.15
CA ASN A 57 -3.42 -15.47 -9.41
C ASN A 57 -4.07 -14.10 -9.19
N TYR A 58 -3.60 -13.36 -8.19
CA TYR A 58 -4.06 -12.01 -7.92
C TYR A 58 -3.72 -11.08 -9.11
N ALA A 59 -2.48 -11.12 -9.59
CA ALA A 59 -2.04 -10.36 -10.77
C ALA A 59 -2.89 -10.67 -12.00
N ALA A 60 -3.20 -11.95 -12.26
CA ALA A 60 -3.98 -12.36 -13.43
C ALA A 60 -5.46 -11.93 -13.37
N THR A 61 -6.03 -11.73 -12.18
CA THR A 61 -7.48 -11.48 -12.02
C THR A 61 -7.82 -10.04 -11.64
N ARG A 62 -6.95 -9.39 -10.87
CA ARG A 62 -7.14 -8.02 -10.38
C ARG A 62 -6.18 -7.02 -11.03
N GLY A 63 -5.01 -7.50 -11.45
CA GLY A 63 -3.90 -6.65 -11.89
C GLY A 63 -3.22 -5.93 -10.73
N PHE A 64 -2.07 -5.36 -11.03
CA PHE A 64 -1.38 -4.40 -10.16
C PHE A 64 -1.12 -3.13 -10.96
N HIS A 65 -1.12 -1.97 -10.28
CA HIS A 65 -0.82 -0.69 -10.93
C HIS A 65 0.66 -0.58 -11.37
N ARG A 66 1.55 -1.31 -10.69
CA ARG A 66 2.98 -1.39 -10.91
C ARG A 66 3.44 -2.80 -10.56
N ASP A 67 4.66 -3.18 -10.95
CA ASP A 67 5.21 -4.48 -10.54
C ASP A 67 5.20 -4.59 -9.00
N TYR A 68 4.63 -5.68 -8.49
CA TYR A 68 4.40 -5.85 -7.06
C TYR A 68 5.71 -6.10 -6.30
N ASP A 69 6.66 -6.82 -6.89
CA ASP A 69 7.96 -7.10 -6.25
C ASP A 69 8.85 -5.86 -6.22
N GLU A 70 8.68 -4.94 -7.18
CA GLU A 70 9.37 -3.65 -7.23
C GLU A 70 8.76 -2.63 -6.25
N THR A 71 7.43 -2.62 -6.12
CA THR A 71 6.71 -1.60 -5.35
C THR A 71 6.45 -1.95 -3.90
N ALA A 72 6.46 -3.22 -3.51
CA ALA A 72 6.26 -3.60 -2.11
C ALA A 72 7.35 -2.97 -1.22
N PRO A 73 7.00 -2.13 -0.20
CA PRO A 73 7.97 -1.53 0.72
C PRO A 73 8.51 -2.50 1.78
N GLY A 74 9.01 -3.66 1.34
CA GLY A 74 9.58 -4.70 2.18
C GLY A 74 9.68 -6.04 1.48
N ARG A 75 10.19 -7.05 2.20
CA ARG A 75 10.39 -8.39 1.65
C ARG A 75 9.06 -9.06 1.31
N VAL A 76 8.95 -9.53 0.06
CA VAL A 76 7.83 -10.36 -0.42
C VAL A 76 8.10 -11.83 -0.12
N CYS A 77 7.13 -12.47 0.52
CA CYS A 77 7.14 -13.85 0.96
C CYS A 77 5.94 -14.58 0.35
N GLU A 78 6.18 -15.58 -0.47
CA GLU A 78 5.13 -16.43 -1.07
C GLU A 78 4.80 -17.61 -0.15
N THR A 79 5.65 -17.91 0.84
CA THR A 79 5.41 -18.97 1.82
C THR A 79 5.46 -18.48 3.27
N PHE A 80 4.70 -19.14 4.15
CA PHE A 80 4.75 -18.85 5.59
C PHE A 80 6.14 -19.13 6.19
N ALA A 81 6.89 -20.06 5.61
CA ALA A 81 8.26 -20.35 6.04
C ALA A 81 9.20 -19.15 5.79
N GLU A 82 9.05 -18.46 4.67
CA GLU A 82 9.78 -17.22 4.37
C GLU A 82 9.44 -16.10 5.35
N VAL A 83 8.16 -15.94 5.71
CA VAL A 83 7.74 -14.96 6.73
C VAL A 83 8.44 -15.25 8.06
N VAL A 84 8.43 -16.50 8.52
CA VAL A 84 9.08 -16.91 9.76
C VAL A 84 10.60 -16.70 9.70
N ASP A 85 11.22 -17.01 8.57
CA ASP A 85 12.65 -16.81 8.35
C ASP A 85 13.03 -15.33 8.39
N ALA A 86 12.27 -14.46 7.71
CA ALA A 86 12.47 -13.02 7.72
C ALA A 86 12.35 -12.42 9.13
N ILE A 87 11.34 -12.84 9.91
CA ILE A 87 11.18 -12.40 11.31
C ILE A 87 12.36 -12.85 12.18
N ARG A 88 12.89 -14.06 11.98
CA ARG A 88 14.02 -14.58 12.77
C ARG A 88 15.34 -13.93 12.45
N THR A 89 15.55 -13.59 11.18
CA THR A 89 16.81 -13.03 10.67
C THR A 89 16.84 -11.51 10.72
N GLY A 90 15.67 -10.86 10.75
CA GLY A 90 15.55 -9.41 10.65
C GLY A 90 15.67 -8.89 9.21
N GLU A 91 15.66 -9.79 8.23
CA GLU A 91 15.80 -9.47 6.80
C GLU A 91 14.45 -9.02 6.22
N PHE A 92 14.11 -7.76 6.47
CA PHE A 92 12.84 -7.15 6.05
C PHE A 92 12.93 -6.31 4.77
N GLU A 93 14.14 -6.06 4.26
CA GLU A 93 14.38 -5.11 3.15
C GLU A 93 13.87 -3.69 3.48
N GLN A 94 14.13 -3.23 4.71
CA GLN A 94 13.62 -1.96 5.24
C GLN A 94 14.02 -0.75 4.38
N GLU A 95 15.14 -0.81 3.67
CA GLU A 95 15.56 0.22 2.72
C GLU A 95 14.51 0.53 1.63
N LYS A 96 13.63 -0.44 1.30
CA LYS A 96 12.52 -0.23 0.38
C LYS A 96 11.45 0.73 0.92
N VAL A 97 11.28 0.80 2.25
CA VAL A 97 10.28 1.68 2.89
C VAL A 97 10.59 3.15 2.63
N ALA A 98 11.85 3.55 2.81
CA ALA A 98 12.28 4.92 2.59
C ALA A 98 12.07 5.35 1.12
N ARG A 99 12.46 4.49 0.18
CA ARG A 99 12.25 4.71 -1.26
C ARG A 99 10.76 4.84 -1.60
N PHE A 100 9.94 3.91 -1.13
CA PHE A 100 8.49 3.96 -1.34
C PHE A 100 7.88 5.25 -0.79
N ARG A 101 8.30 5.71 0.39
CA ARG A 101 7.82 6.96 0.97
C ARG A 101 8.17 8.17 0.08
N GLU A 102 9.38 8.21 -0.46
CA GLU A 102 9.82 9.30 -1.36
C GLU A 102 9.04 9.29 -2.68
N GLU A 103 8.79 8.11 -3.24
CA GLU A 103 8.08 7.93 -4.51
C GLU A 103 6.58 8.22 -4.45
N ASN A 104 5.95 8.08 -3.28
CA ASN A 104 4.49 8.13 -3.15
C ASN A 104 3.99 9.35 -2.36
N PHE A 105 4.89 10.16 -1.78
CA PHE A 105 4.51 11.34 -1.00
C PHE A 105 5.28 12.58 -1.41
N ASP A 106 4.65 13.42 -2.25
CA ASP A 106 5.13 14.78 -2.53
C ASP A 106 5.15 15.65 -1.27
N ARG A 107 4.27 15.36 -0.30
CA ARG A 107 4.09 16.21 0.87
C ARG A 107 3.71 15.41 2.09
N ILE A 108 4.55 15.50 3.10
CA ILE A 108 4.33 14.87 4.41
C ILE A 108 4.18 15.99 5.44
N ASP A 109 2.94 16.41 5.70
CA ASP A 109 2.61 17.34 6.78
C ASP A 109 1.30 16.97 7.47
N THR A 110 1.02 17.57 8.63
CA THR A 110 -0.20 17.31 9.41
C THR A 110 -1.34 18.29 9.09
N GLY A 111 -1.19 19.12 8.06
CA GLY A 111 -2.11 20.24 7.76
C GLY A 111 -3.18 19.94 6.71
N ALA A 112 -3.31 18.68 6.27
CA ALA A 112 -4.22 18.32 5.19
C ALA A 112 -5.69 18.65 5.51
N ALA A 113 -6.14 18.35 6.72
CA ALA A 113 -7.50 18.65 7.16
C ALA A 113 -7.76 20.16 7.23
N ASP A 114 -6.83 20.92 7.81
CA ASP A 114 -6.94 22.38 7.93
C ASP A 114 -7.08 23.03 6.54
N ARG A 115 -6.27 22.60 5.57
CA ARG A 115 -6.37 23.11 4.20
C ARG A 115 -7.74 22.86 3.54
N VAL A 116 -8.33 21.69 3.78
CA VAL A 116 -9.67 21.38 3.27
C VAL A 116 -10.73 22.23 3.97
N ILE A 117 -10.59 22.48 5.28
CA ILE A 117 -11.49 23.36 6.04
C ILE A 117 -11.39 24.80 5.54
N ASP A 118 -10.18 25.32 5.36
CA ASP A 118 -9.92 26.67 4.86
C ASP A 118 -10.53 26.86 3.47
N TRP A 119 -10.35 25.88 2.59
CA TRP A 119 -10.91 25.89 1.24
C TRP A 119 -12.44 25.81 1.24
N LEU A 120 -13.01 24.83 1.95
CA LEU A 120 -14.43 24.49 1.87
C LEU A 120 -15.32 25.43 2.69
N ILE A 121 -14.89 25.76 3.91
CA ILE A 121 -15.70 26.51 4.89
C ILE A 121 -15.34 27.99 4.88
N LEU A 122 -14.05 28.33 4.81
CA LEU A 122 -13.61 29.72 4.90
C LEU A 122 -13.53 30.42 3.53
N GLY A 123 -13.58 29.64 2.43
CA GLY A 123 -13.41 30.18 1.08
C GLY A 123 -12.00 30.71 0.81
N GLU A 124 -11.05 30.35 1.66
CA GLU A 124 -9.66 30.77 1.59
C GLU A 124 -8.88 29.70 0.81
N GLY A 125 -8.85 29.84 -0.52
CA GLY A 125 -7.96 29.04 -1.35
C GLY A 125 -6.52 29.50 -1.17
N GLN A 126 -5.78 28.95 -0.20
CA GLN A 126 -4.35 29.20 -0.13
C GLN A 126 -3.63 28.41 -1.22
N ALA A 127 -2.75 29.08 -1.97
CA ALA A 127 -1.77 28.40 -2.79
C ALA A 127 -0.92 27.52 -1.85
N LEU A 128 -0.82 26.22 -2.16
CA LEU A 128 0.01 25.31 -1.39
C LEU A 128 1.44 25.85 -1.37
N PRO A 129 2.12 25.97 -0.21
CA PRO A 129 3.54 26.27 -0.21
C PRO A 129 4.25 25.18 -1.01
N ALA A 130 5.28 25.58 -1.76
CA ALA A 130 6.00 24.70 -2.65
C ALA A 130 6.41 23.41 -1.92
N VAL A 131 6.14 22.28 -2.56
CA VAL A 131 6.69 20.99 -2.17
C VAL A 131 8.22 21.11 -2.22
N PRO A 132 8.97 20.73 -1.16
CA PRO A 132 10.41 20.57 -1.26
C PRO A 132 10.70 19.63 -2.44
N ALA A 133 11.59 20.02 -3.35
CA ALA A 133 11.89 19.20 -4.52
C ALA A 133 12.34 17.80 -4.10
N VAL A 134 11.48 16.80 -4.33
CA VAL A 134 11.86 15.39 -4.36
C VAL A 134 12.40 15.13 -5.77
N ALA A 135 13.54 14.45 -5.87
CA ALA A 135 14.09 14.09 -7.17
C ALA A 135 13.09 13.17 -7.89
N PRO A 136 12.82 13.36 -9.19
CA PRO A 136 11.90 12.49 -9.92
C PRO A 136 12.39 11.04 -9.82
N SER A 137 11.45 10.13 -9.59
CA SER A 137 11.71 8.71 -9.60
C SER A 137 12.07 8.28 -11.02
N PRO A 138 13.05 7.38 -11.21
CA PRO A 138 13.46 6.94 -12.54
C PRO A 138 12.34 6.27 -13.34
N ASP A 139 11.24 5.86 -12.68
CA ASP A 139 10.12 5.14 -13.26
C ASP A 139 8.92 6.03 -13.62
N ASP A 140 9.06 7.35 -13.62
CA ASP A 140 8.06 8.31 -14.15
C ASP A 140 7.97 8.29 -15.70
N GLU A 141 8.37 7.20 -16.35
CA GLU A 141 8.06 6.98 -17.75
C GLU A 141 6.57 6.62 -17.87
N HIS A 142 5.84 7.43 -18.65
CA HIS A 142 4.48 7.14 -19.08
C HIS A 142 4.36 5.67 -19.51
N VAL A 143 3.65 4.87 -18.71
CA VAL A 143 3.01 3.67 -19.23
C VAL A 143 1.93 4.19 -20.18
N ASP A 144 2.26 4.17 -21.47
CA ASP A 144 1.29 4.24 -22.54
C ASP A 144 0.36 3.04 -22.36
N ASP A 145 -0.76 3.24 -21.66
CA ASP A 145 -1.89 2.33 -21.69
C ASP A 145 -2.40 2.33 -23.14
N GLY A 146 -1.74 1.50 -23.95
CA GLY A 146 -2.21 1.04 -25.25
C GLY A 146 -3.47 0.21 -25.05
N ALA A 147 -4.54 0.85 -24.60
CA ALA A 147 -5.88 0.40 -24.79
C ALA A 147 -6.13 0.44 -26.30
N ASP A 148 -5.80 -0.67 -26.97
CA ASP A 148 -6.35 -0.99 -28.28
C ASP A 148 -7.86 -1.20 -28.09
N THR A 149 -8.61 -0.10 -28.09
CA THR A 149 -10.05 -0.10 -28.21
C THR A 149 -10.40 -0.40 -29.66
N THR A 150 -10.19 -1.65 -30.08
CA THR A 150 -10.95 -2.19 -31.21
C THR A 150 -12.32 -2.58 -30.69
N GLU A 151 -13.24 -1.61 -30.68
CA GLU A 151 -14.67 -1.88 -30.63
C GLU A 151 -15.02 -2.77 -31.83
N GLN A 152 -15.21 -4.07 -31.59
CA GLN A 152 -15.91 -4.93 -32.52
C GLN A 152 -17.40 -4.73 -32.30
N ASP A 153 -18.00 -3.89 -33.15
CA ASP A 153 -19.44 -3.77 -33.33
C ASP A 153 -20.00 -5.13 -33.74
N VAL A 154 -20.67 -5.83 -32.81
CA VAL A 154 -21.42 -7.05 -33.13
C VAL A 154 -22.78 -6.60 -33.65
N SER A 155 -22.98 -6.70 -34.97
CA SER A 155 -24.27 -6.40 -35.60
C SER A 155 -25.37 -7.36 -35.14
N GLU A 156 -26.58 -6.85 -34.91
CA GLU A 156 -27.76 -7.59 -34.43
C GLU A 156 -28.29 -8.72 -35.36
N GLU A 157 -27.55 -9.12 -36.40
CA GLU A 157 -27.92 -10.28 -37.25
C GLU A 157 -27.36 -11.63 -36.75
N ASP A 158 -26.49 -11.65 -35.73
CA ASP A 158 -25.86 -12.89 -35.22
C ASP A 158 -26.55 -13.51 -33.99
N ILE A 159 -27.80 -13.13 -33.67
CA ILE A 159 -28.61 -13.74 -32.60
C ILE A 159 -29.90 -14.38 -33.15
N ALA A 160 -29.80 -15.19 -34.21
CA ALA A 160 -30.90 -16.03 -34.70
C ALA A 160 -30.54 -17.52 -34.71
#